data_AF-A0A348WJZ8-F1
#
_entry.id   AF-A0A348WJZ8-F1
#
_cell.length_a   1.000
_cell.length_b   1.000
_cell.length_c   1.000
_cell.angle_alpha   90.00
_cell.angle_beta   90.00
_cell.angle_gamma   90.00
#
_symmetry.space_group_name_H-M   'P 1'
#
loop_
_entity.id
_entity.type
_entity.pdbx_description
1 polymer ?
#
loop_
_entity_poly.entity_id
_entity_poly.type
_entity_poly.pdbx_seq_one_letter_code
_entity_poly.pdbx_strand_id
1 'polypeptide(L)'
;MKIIIFGVSSKSSVGYLLGQQLNAHDKLQIIYASRSGKLGYKCDITNPRFVQKLMSKEKSDVIINAAGVFSTPQKLGNFNDWSKVKQHILARSFGSLILADAAIKSSNVKKIIMLGGRATSSDAGFAAYSTSNGALYALTQFISQYTKLSVYYVDLPMITDSTMAKALLGSGPKLTAIKSTDVKMITAVIKKILSNKYRDGTRIIVNKESKL
;
A
#
# COMPACT_ATOMS: atom_id res chain seq x y z
N MET A 1 -18.74 8.54 0.07
CA MET A 1 -17.74 7.56 0.53
C MET A 1 -16.46 8.30 0.87
N LYS A 2 -15.92 8.08 2.07
CA LYS A 2 -14.71 8.68 2.60
C LYS A 2 -13.60 7.63 2.63
N ILE A 3 -12.49 7.93 1.98
CA ILE A 3 -11.32 7.04 1.85
C ILE A 3 -10.14 7.67 2.58
N ILE A 4 -9.51 6.91 3.47
CA ILE A 4 -8.21 7.28 4.05
C ILE A 4 -7.09 6.49 3.37
N ILE A 5 -6.06 7.21 2.91
CA ILE A 5 -4.90 6.64 2.25
C ILE A 5 -3.67 6.87 3.13
N PHE A 6 -3.10 5.78 3.64
CA PHE A 6 -1.87 5.78 4.42
C PHE A 6 -0.64 5.64 3.52
N GLY A 7 0.50 6.19 3.95
CA GLY A 7 1.76 6.13 3.19
C GLY A 7 2.00 7.30 2.24
N VAL A 8 1.24 8.39 2.38
CA VAL A 8 1.29 9.55 1.49
C VAL A 8 2.35 10.56 1.95
N SER A 9 3.62 10.27 1.63
CA SER A 9 4.78 11.06 2.09
C SER A 9 5.19 12.20 1.15
N SER A 10 4.81 12.14 -0.13
CA SER A 10 5.10 13.14 -1.17
C SER A 10 4.05 13.15 -2.28
N LYS A 11 4.05 14.19 -3.12
CA LYS A 11 3.17 14.32 -4.29
C LYS A 11 3.45 13.26 -5.37
N SER A 12 4.59 12.59 -5.29
CA SER A 12 4.98 11.47 -6.14
C SER A 12 4.76 10.10 -5.49
N SER A 13 4.16 10.03 -4.30
CA SER A 13 3.79 8.74 -3.71
C SER A 13 2.61 8.14 -4.47
N VAL A 14 2.59 6.81 -4.64
CA VAL A 14 1.49 6.12 -5.34
C VAL A 14 0.13 6.43 -4.70
N GLY A 15 0.08 6.47 -3.36
CA GLY A 15 -1.14 6.83 -2.62
C GLY A 15 -1.63 8.25 -2.93
N TYR A 16 -0.74 9.23 -3.11
CA TYR A 16 -1.14 10.59 -3.52
C TYR A 16 -1.71 10.60 -4.94
N LEU A 17 -0.99 10.02 -5.89
CA LEU A 17 -1.38 9.99 -7.30
C LEU A 17 -2.74 9.29 -7.48
N LEU A 18 -2.94 8.16 -6.79
CA LEU A 18 -4.21 7.45 -6.76
C LEU A 18 -5.32 8.30 -6.15
N GLY A 19 -5.07 8.94 -5.01
CA GLY A 19 -6.05 9.81 -4.36
C GLY A 19 -6.49 10.99 -5.22
N GLN A 20 -5.56 11.62 -5.95
CA GLN A 20 -5.89 12.69 -6.90
C GLN A 20 -6.83 12.20 -8.01
N GLN A 21 -6.54 11.04 -8.59
CA GLN A 21 -7.38 10.45 -9.64
C GLN A 21 -8.79 10.09 -9.11
N LEU A 22 -8.87 9.48 -7.93
CA LEU A 22 -10.15 9.12 -7.30
C LEU A 22 -10.99 10.36 -6.94
N ASN A 23 -10.36 11.43 -6.46
CA ASN A 23 -11.06 12.68 -6.14
C ASN A 23 -11.57 13.36 -7.43
N ALA A 24 -10.69 13.56 -8.41
CA ALA A 24 -11.00 14.30 -9.63
C ALA A 24 -12.14 13.65 -10.45
N HIS A 25 -12.18 12.31 -10.51
CA HIS A 25 -13.15 11.61 -11.34
C HIS A 25 -14.44 11.21 -10.62
N ASP A 26 -14.37 10.83 -9.35
CA ASP A 26 -15.50 10.21 -8.64
C ASP A 26 -16.01 11.05 -7.46
N LYS A 27 -15.44 12.25 -7.25
CA LYS A 27 -15.77 13.17 -6.14
C LYS A 27 -15.70 12.50 -4.75
N LEU A 28 -14.81 11.52 -4.61
CA LEU A 28 -14.60 10.80 -3.35
C LEU A 28 -13.87 11.70 -2.35
N GLN A 29 -14.27 11.64 -1.08
CA GLN A 29 -13.59 12.38 -0.03
C GLN A 29 -12.29 11.64 0.34
N ILE A 30 -11.15 12.18 -0.09
CA ILE A 30 -9.84 11.57 0.15
C ILE A 30 -9.14 12.24 1.33
N ILE A 31 -8.70 11.41 2.28
CA ILE A 31 -7.89 11.82 3.42
C ILE A 31 -6.51 11.20 3.28
N TYR A 32 -5.47 12.03 3.37
CA TYR A 32 -4.10 11.56 3.32
C TYR A 32 -3.50 11.45 4.72
N ALA A 33 -2.73 10.38 4.95
CA ALA A 33 -2.00 10.17 6.19
C ALA A 33 -0.60 9.59 5.94
N SER A 34 0.39 10.07 6.69
CA SER A 34 1.75 9.52 6.65
C SER A 34 2.54 9.87 7.90
N ARG A 35 3.67 9.19 8.13
CA ARG A 35 4.56 9.44 9.27
C ARG A 35 4.99 10.91 9.37
N SER A 36 5.15 11.59 8.24
CA SER A 36 5.58 12.99 8.20
C SER A 36 4.44 13.99 8.31
N GLY A 37 3.22 13.63 7.88
CA GLY A 37 2.09 14.56 7.83
C GLY A 37 2.23 15.68 6.79
N LYS A 38 3.17 15.59 5.84
CA LYS A 38 3.44 16.69 4.88
C LYS A 38 2.26 17.05 3.97
N LEU A 39 1.38 16.10 3.68
CA LEU A 39 0.26 16.27 2.74
C LEU A 39 -1.10 16.00 3.39
N GLY A 40 -1.14 15.86 4.71
CA GLY A 40 -2.34 15.46 5.45
C GLY A 40 -2.02 15.16 6.91
N TYR A 41 -2.65 14.15 7.48
CA TYR A 41 -2.45 13.81 8.89
C TYR A 41 -1.09 13.15 9.16
N LYS A 42 -0.45 13.57 10.26
CA LYS A 42 0.71 12.88 10.81
C LYS A 42 0.25 11.60 11.52
N CYS A 43 0.58 10.45 10.94
CA CYS A 43 0.24 9.14 11.49
C CYS A 43 1.32 8.12 11.10
N ASP A 44 2.04 7.60 12.09
CA ASP A 44 2.87 6.41 11.91
C ASP A 44 2.01 5.17 12.14
N ILE A 45 1.81 4.38 11.09
CA ILE A 45 0.96 3.19 11.16
C ILE A 45 1.54 2.08 12.06
N THR A 46 2.82 2.18 12.43
CA THR A 46 3.45 1.27 13.40
C THR A 46 3.14 1.65 14.86
N ASN A 47 2.41 2.75 15.09
CA ASN A 47 1.97 3.20 16.40
C ASN A 47 0.43 3.07 16.54
N PRO A 48 -0.07 2.11 17.35
CA PRO A 48 -1.51 1.87 17.50
C PRO A 48 -2.31 3.09 17.97
N ARG A 49 -1.75 3.91 18.87
CA ARG A 49 -2.43 5.09 19.41
C ARG A 49 -2.68 6.14 18.33
N PHE A 50 -1.72 6.33 17.41
CA PHE A 50 -1.86 7.28 16.31
C PHE A 50 -2.89 6.81 15.28
N VAL A 51 -2.91 5.52 14.98
CA VAL A 51 -3.91 4.94 14.06
C VAL A 51 -5.30 5.05 14.67
N GLN A 52 -5.50 4.60 15.92
CA GLN A 52 -6.80 4.64 16.59
C GLN A 52 -7.36 6.06 16.70
N LYS A 53 -6.52 7.04 17.08
CA LYS A 53 -6.91 8.45 17.15
C LYS A 53 -7.37 8.99 15.80
N LEU A 54 -6.67 8.64 14.72
CA LEU A 54 -7.03 9.12 13.39
C LEU A 54 -8.30 8.44 12.87
N MET A 55 -8.42 7.13 13.05
CA MET A 55 -9.59 6.36 12.61
C MET A 55 -10.87 6.78 13.34
N SER A 56 -10.80 7.09 14.64
CA SER A 56 -11.96 7.58 15.40
C SER A 56 -12.38 8.99 14.99
N LYS A 57 -11.42 9.86 14.67
CA LYS A 57 -11.68 11.22 14.18
C LYS A 57 -12.33 11.21 12.80
N GLU A 58 -11.74 10.49 11.85
CA GLU A 58 -12.12 10.64 10.44
C GLU A 58 -13.30 9.77 10.02
N LYS A 59 -13.55 8.65 10.71
CA LYS A 59 -14.70 7.77 10.42
C LYS A 59 -14.78 7.37 8.94
N SER A 60 -13.67 6.91 8.37
CA SER A 60 -13.58 6.52 6.94
C SER A 60 -14.32 5.21 6.65
N ASP A 61 -14.83 5.07 5.42
CA ASP A 61 -15.50 3.85 4.92
C ASP A 61 -14.47 2.84 4.37
N VAL A 62 -13.38 3.36 3.80
CA VAL A 62 -12.34 2.58 3.12
C VAL A 62 -10.97 3.01 3.60
N ILE A 63 -10.10 2.03 3.86
CA ILE A 63 -8.68 2.23 4.10
C ILE A 63 -7.92 1.77 2.86
N ILE A 64 -7.01 2.60 2.37
CA ILE A 64 -5.99 2.20 1.39
C ILE A 64 -4.63 2.30 2.08
N ASN A 65 -3.98 1.15 2.25
CA ASN A 65 -2.63 1.11 2.78
C ASN A 65 -1.61 1.14 1.64
N ALA A 66 -1.05 2.33 1.39
CA ALA A 66 0.07 2.53 0.48
C ALA A 66 1.41 2.72 1.22
N ALA A 67 1.46 2.39 2.52
CA ALA A 67 2.65 2.59 3.32
C ALA A 67 3.73 1.56 2.96
N GLY A 68 4.90 2.10 2.61
CA GLY A 68 6.11 1.34 2.36
C GLY A 68 7.29 2.29 2.37
N VAL A 69 8.45 1.78 2.76
CA VAL A 69 9.71 2.52 2.72
C VAL A 69 10.53 1.99 1.55
N PHE A 70 11.01 2.84 0.66
CA PHE A 70 11.96 2.37 -0.34
C PHE A 70 13.26 1.94 0.34
N SER A 71 13.78 0.78 -0.05
CA SER A 71 15.07 0.29 0.40
C SER A 71 15.89 -0.11 -0.83
N THR A 72 17.14 0.33 -0.91
CA THR A 72 18.11 -0.08 -1.94
C THR A 72 18.38 -1.58 -1.85
N PRO A 73 18.79 -2.28 -2.92
CA PRO A 73 19.15 -3.69 -2.86
C PRO A 73 20.09 -4.01 -1.69
N GLN A 74 19.85 -5.11 -0.99
CA GLN A 74 20.64 -5.58 0.14
C GLN A 74 21.42 -6.85 -0.18
N LYS A 75 22.59 -6.99 0.41
CA LYS A 75 23.30 -8.27 0.48
C LYS A 75 23.02 -8.90 1.84
N LEU A 76 22.82 -10.21 1.87
CA LEU A 76 22.78 -10.94 3.13
C LEU A 76 24.15 -10.79 3.81
N GLY A 77 24.15 -10.36 5.08
CA GLY A 77 25.37 -9.96 5.78
C GLY A 77 25.05 -9.34 7.14
N ASN A 78 25.93 -8.47 7.64
CA ASN A 78 25.76 -7.86 8.96
C ASN A 78 24.48 -7.00 9.03
N PHE A 79 23.62 -7.30 10.02
CA PHE A 79 22.30 -6.67 10.21
C PHE A 79 22.37 -5.27 10.83
N ASN A 80 23.54 -4.78 11.24
CA ASN A 80 23.69 -3.52 11.97
C ASN A 80 23.18 -2.27 11.21
N ASP A 81 23.13 -2.29 9.87
CA ASP A 81 22.61 -1.17 9.04
C ASP A 81 21.24 -1.48 8.37
N TRP A 82 20.49 -2.44 8.91
CA TRP A 82 19.19 -2.83 8.34
C TRP A 82 18.03 -1.96 8.85
N SER A 83 18.30 -0.75 9.33
CA SER A 83 17.28 0.13 9.93
C SER A 83 16.13 0.43 8.97
N LYS A 84 16.42 0.74 7.70
CA LYS A 84 15.41 0.98 6.64
C LYS A 84 14.63 -0.28 6.30
N VAL A 85 15.29 -1.43 6.27
CA VAL A 85 14.66 -2.73 6.03
C VAL A 85 13.71 -3.10 7.17
N LYS A 86 14.17 -2.97 8.42
CA LYS A 86 13.35 -3.17 9.61
C LYS A 86 12.12 -2.26 9.57
N GLN A 87 12.29 -0.98 9.26
CA GLN A 87 11.17 -0.05 9.12
C GLN A 87 10.20 -0.45 8.00
N HIS A 88 10.72 -0.94 6.87
CA HIS A 88 9.89 -1.42 5.76
C HIS A 88 9.04 -2.64 6.17
N ILE A 89 9.66 -3.64 6.78
CA ILE A 89 8.99 -4.85 7.27
C ILE A 89 7.96 -4.49 8.34
N LEU A 90 8.32 -3.63 9.29
CA LEU A 90 7.39 -3.18 10.35
C LEU A 90 6.20 -2.42 9.76
N ALA A 91 6.43 -1.47 8.86
CA ALA A 91 5.34 -0.71 8.26
C ALA A 91 4.38 -1.61 7.46
N ARG A 92 4.91 -2.52 6.64
CA ARG A 92 4.09 -3.40 5.79
C ARG A 92 3.43 -4.56 6.53
N SER A 93 4.06 -5.10 7.55
CA SER A 93 3.52 -6.26 8.27
C SER A 93 2.77 -5.80 9.51
N PHE A 94 3.52 -5.30 10.50
CA PHE A 94 2.96 -4.90 11.80
C PHE A 94 2.03 -3.69 11.70
N GLY A 95 2.39 -2.68 10.91
CA GLY A 95 1.54 -1.52 10.67
C GLY A 95 0.22 -1.88 9.99
N SER A 96 0.23 -2.86 9.09
CA SER A 96 -0.99 -3.37 8.45
C SER A 96 -1.90 -4.13 9.43
N LEU A 97 -1.31 -4.88 10.37
CA LEU A 97 -2.06 -5.51 11.47
C LEU A 97 -2.74 -4.46 12.35
N ILE A 98 -2.02 -3.38 12.70
CA ILE A 98 -2.58 -2.26 13.47
C ILE A 98 -3.73 -1.58 12.72
N LEU A 99 -3.57 -1.35 11.42
CA LEU A 99 -4.64 -0.79 10.58
C LEU A 99 -5.88 -1.71 10.56
N ALA A 100 -5.67 -3.02 10.49
CA ALA A 100 -6.76 -4.00 10.53
C ALA A 100 -7.49 -4.00 11.88
N ASP A 101 -6.75 -4.01 13.01
CA ASP A 101 -7.33 -3.91 14.35
C ASP A 101 -8.17 -2.64 14.51
N ALA A 102 -7.64 -1.49 14.07
CA ALA A 102 -8.35 -0.23 14.13
C ALA A 102 -9.59 -0.20 13.21
N ALA A 103 -9.53 -0.87 12.06
CA ALA A 103 -10.67 -1.02 11.16
C ALA A 103 -11.77 -1.91 11.78
N ILE A 104 -11.41 -3.03 12.41
CA ILE A 104 -12.37 -3.93 13.07
C ILE A 104 -13.10 -3.21 14.20
N LYS A 105 -12.38 -2.39 14.97
CA LYS A 105 -12.93 -1.57 16.04
C LYS A 105 -13.75 -0.37 15.55
N SER A 106 -13.60 0.01 14.28
CA SER A 106 -14.37 1.08 13.65
C SER A 106 -15.62 0.50 13.00
N SER A 107 -16.81 0.92 13.46
CA SER A 107 -18.07 0.49 12.84
C SER A 107 -18.24 0.95 11.39
N ASN A 108 -17.47 1.96 10.95
CA ASN A 108 -17.61 2.58 9.63
C ASN A 108 -16.81 1.87 8.53
N VAL A 109 -15.63 1.33 8.85
CA VAL A 109 -14.75 0.76 7.82
C VAL A 109 -15.36 -0.53 7.29
N LYS A 110 -15.55 -0.61 5.97
CA LYS A 110 -16.06 -1.80 5.28
C LYS A 110 -15.00 -2.46 4.42
N LYS A 111 -14.03 -1.69 3.91
CA LYS A 111 -13.00 -2.20 3.00
C LYS A 111 -11.60 -1.79 3.42
N ILE A 112 -10.65 -2.71 3.27
CA ILE A 112 -9.21 -2.42 3.33
C ILE A 112 -8.56 -2.86 2.02
N ILE A 113 -7.81 -1.96 1.41
CA ILE A 113 -7.06 -2.23 0.19
C ILE A 113 -5.56 -2.09 0.51
N MET A 114 -4.86 -3.22 0.51
CA MET A 114 -3.42 -3.28 0.74
C MET A 114 -2.69 -3.14 -0.59
N LEU A 115 -1.93 -2.06 -0.77
CA LEU A 115 -1.07 -1.90 -1.94
C LEU A 115 0.28 -2.57 -1.67
N GLY A 116 0.42 -3.78 -2.21
CA GLY A 116 1.72 -4.40 -2.34
C GLY A 116 2.45 -3.85 -3.56
N GLY A 117 3.63 -4.39 -3.83
CA GLY A 117 4.18 -4.27 -5.16
C GLY A 117 4.78 -5.59 -5.60
N ARG A 118 4.68 -5.85 -6.90
CA ARG A 118 5.32 -6.97 -7.52
C ARG A 118 6.80 -6.85 -7.24
N ALA A 119 7.42 -8.00 -7.03
CA ALA A 119 8.85 -8.15 -7.22
C ALA A 119 9.28 -7.34 -8.46
N THR A 120 10.01 -6.26 -8.23
CA THR A 120 11.11 -5.85 -9.11
C THR A 120 12.20 -6.94 -9.13
N SER A 121 12.07 -7.96 -8.27
CA SER A 121 13.04 -8.97 -7.89
C SER A 121 13.08 -10.19 -8.81
N SER A 122 13.50 -10.02 -10.07
CA SER A 122 14.53 -10.97 -10.53
C SER A 122 15.85 -10.73 -9.78
N ASP A 123 16.03 -9.54 -9.19
CA ASP A 123 17.16 -9.20 -8.33
C ASP A 123 16.97 -9.68 -6.89
N ALA A 124 17.79 -10.65 -6.49
CA ALA A 124 17.84 -11.23 -5.15
C ALA A 124 18.07 -10.18 -4.05
N GLY A 125 18.64 -9.02 -4.40
CA GLY A 125 18.88 -7.92 -3.47
C GLY A 125 17.60 -7.28 -2.92
N PHE A 126 16.41 -7.56 -3.46
CA PHE A 126 15.14 -7.06 -2.90
C PHE A 126 14.42 -8.10 -2.02
N ALA A 127 15.11 -9.11 -1.51
CA ALA A 127 14.52 -10.17 -0.70
C ALA A 127 13.64 -9.64 0.45
N ALA A 128 14.11 -8.63 1.20
CA ALA A 128 13.33 -8.07 2.30
C ALA A 128 12.03 -7.35 1.86
N TYR A 129 12.06 -6.73 0.68
CA TYR A 129 10.87 -6.15 0.06
C TYR A 129 9.89 -7.24 -0.38
N SER A 130 10.38 -8.33 -0.96
CA SER A 130 9.55 -9.46 -1.37
C SER A 130 8.93 -10.19 -0.18
N THR A 131 9.71 -10.41 0.90
CA THR A 131 9.22 -11.01 2.15
C THR A 131 8.12 -10.17 2.79
N SER A 132 8.27 -8.84 2.83
CA SER A 132 7.25 -7.96 3.42
C SER A 132 5.94 -7.95 2.62
N ASN A 133 6.00 -8.05 1.30
CA ASN A 133 4.82 -8.19 0.44
C ASN A 133 4.15 -9.56 0.61
N GLY A 134 4.93 -10.64 0.76
CA GLY A 134 4.40 -11.97 1.08
C GLY A 134 3.65 -11.98 2.41
N ALA A 135 4.22 -11.36 3.45
CA ALA A 135 3.56 -11.19 4.73
C ALA A 135 2.27 -10.34 4.63
N LEU A 136 2.31 -9.24 3.86
CA LEU A 136 1.14 -8.40 3.61
C LEU A 136 0.02 -9.17 2.90
N TYR A 137 0.36 -10.04 1.94
CA TYR A 137 -0.62 -10.88 1.25
C TYR A 137 -1.23 -11.94 2.17
N ALA A 138 -0.41 -12.67 2.93
CA ALA A 138 -0.90 -13.64 3.92
C ALA A 138 -1.82 -12.97 4.95
N LEU A 139 -1.47 -11.76 5.40
CA LEU A 139 -2.29 -10.97 6.30
C LEU A 139 -3.64 -10.58 5.67
N THR A 140 -3.66 -10.18 4.40
CA THR A 140 -4.91 -9.92 3.67
C THR A 140 -5.83 -11.13 3.70
N GLN A 141 -5.30 -12.33 3.43
CA GLN A 141 -6.09 -13.57 3.47
C GLN A 141 -6.63 -13.83 4.87
N PHE A 142 -5.77 -13.72 5.88
CA PHE A 142 -6.15 -13.89 7.28
C PHE A 142 -7.31 -12.94 7.67
N ILE A 143 -7.17 -11.63 7.43
CA ILE A 143 -8.23 -10.67 7.80
C ILE A 143 -9.53 -10.98 7.05
N SER A 144 -9.44 -11.30 5.76
CA SER A 144 -10.64 -11.61 4.95
C SER A 144 -11.38 -12.87 5.42
N GLN A 145 -10.68 -13.82 6.02
CA GLN A 145 -11.26 -15.09 6.46
C GLN A 145 -11.84 -15.00 7.88
N TYR A 146 -11.20 -14.21 8.76
CA TYR A 146 -11.54 -14.15 10.18
C TYR A 146 -12.30 -12.89 10.60
N THR A 147 -12.66 -12.01 9.66
CA THR A 147 -13.39 -10.78 9.95
C THR A 147 -14.49 -10.52 8.93
N LYS A 148 -15.37 -9.56 9.21
CA LYS A 148 -16.40 -9.09 8.27
C LYS A 148 -15.90 -8.01 7.30
N LEU A 149 -14.59 -7.70 7.31
CA LEU A 149 -14.01 -6.69 6.45
C LEU A 149 -13.70 -7.28 5.07
N SER A 150 -14.09 -6.56 4.01
CA SER A 150 -13.64 -6.91 2.67
C SER A 150 -12.21 -6.41 2.46
N VAL A 151 -11.26 -7.34 2.40
CA VAL A 151 -9.82 -7.01 2.27
C VAL A 151 -9.26 -7.50 0.95
N TYR A 152 -8.44 -6.66 0.31
CA TYR A 152 -7.85 -6.94 -1.00
C TYR A 152 -6.36 -6.66 -0.99
N TYR A 153 -5.60 -7.49 -1.69
CA TYR A 153 -4.19 -7.25 -1.96
C TYR A 153 -4.04 -6.86 -3.42
N VAL A 154 -3.56 -5.65 -3.67
CA VAL A 154 -3.33 -5.15 -5.02
C VAL A 154 -1.83 -5.22 -5.30
N ASP A 155 -1.48 -6.10 -6.23
CA ASP A 155 -0.12 -6.37 -6.65
C ASP A 155 0.29 -5.40 -7.77
N LEU A 156 0.94 -4.31 -7.36
CA LEU A 156 1.30 -3.22 -8.26
C LEU A 156 2.58 -3.50 -9.05
N PRO A 157 2.61 -3.32 -10.38
CA PRO A 157 3.87 -3.13 -11.09
C PRO A 157 4.56 -1.82 -10.66
N MET A 158 5.74 -1.55 -11.21
CA MET A 158 6.40 -0.26 -11.02
C MET A 158 5.55 0.86 -11.63
N ILE A 159 5.38 1.97 -10.91
CA ILE A 159 4.58 3.11 -11.37
C ILE A 159 5.52 4.22 -11.82
N THR A 160 5.44 4.64 -13.09
CA THR A 160 6.44 5.51 -13.75
C THR A 160 6.77 6.76 -12.93
N ASP A 161 5.76 7.47 -12.46
CA ASP A 161 5.94 8.75 -11.76
C ASP A 161 6.18 8.61 -10.26
N SER A 162 6.23 7.37 -9.75
CA SER A 162 6.36 7.14 -8.32
C SER A 162 7.76 7.46 -7.80
N THR A 163 7.83 7.90 -6.54
CA THR A 163 9.10 8.05 -5.82
C THR A 163 9.99 6.81 -5.91
N MET A 164 9.38 5.62 -5.86
CA MET A 164 10.10 4.34 -5.95
C MET A 164 10.69 4.11 -7.34
N ALA A 165 9.94 4.37 -8.41
CA ALA A 165 10.46 4.25 -9.77
C ALA A 165 11.60 5.23 -10.02
N LYS A 166 11.45 6.48 -9.57
CA LYS A 166 12.50 7.51 -9.69
C LYS A 166 13.79 7.10 -8.97
N ALA A 167 13.67 6.56 -7.75
CA ALA A 167 14.82 6.05 -7.01
C ALA A 167 15.47 4.83 -7.70
N LEU A 168 14.65 3.90 -8.19
CA LEU A 168 15.14 2.66 -8.81
C LEU A 168 15.84 2.92 -10.16
N LEU A 169 15.23 3.73 -11.03
CA LEU A 169 15.78 4.09 -12.34
C LEU A 169 17.06 4.94 -12.23
N GLY A 170 17.16 5.77 -11.18
CA GLY A 170 18.38 6.52 -10.87
C GLY A 170 19.53 5.68 -10.32
N SER A 171 19.29 4.40 -9.99
CA SER A 171 20.29 3.51 -9.36
C SER A 171 21.18 2.75 -10.36
N GLY A 172 20.99 2.92 -11.67
CA GLY A 172 21.87 2.37 -12.72
C GLY A 172 21.18 1.48 -13.77
N PRO A 173 21.92 1.09 -14.83
CA PRO A 173 21.35 0.59 -16.10
C PRO A 173 20.70 -0.80 -16.04
N LYS A 174 20.98 -1.64 -15.02
CA LYS A 174 20.51 -3.03 -14.96
C LYS A 174 19.02 -3.22 -14.62
N LEU A 175 18.30 -2.17 -14.22
CA LEU A 175 16.89 -2.24 -13.81
C LEU A 175 15.91 -1.69 -14.87
N THR A 176 16.42 -1.31 -16.04
CA THR A 176 15.68 -0.69 -17.16
C THR A 176 14.67 -1.62 -17.85
N ALA A 177 14.71 -2.94 -17.60
CA ALA A 177 13.77 -3.91 -18.18
C ALA A 177 12.40 -3.97 -17.48
N ILE A 178 12.20 -3.20 -16.40
CA ILE A 178 10.93 -3.23 -15.65
C ILE A 178 9.91 -2.35 -16.37
N LYS A 179 8.92 -2.97 -17.04
CA LYS A 179 7.77 -2.26 -17.59
C LYS A 179 7.04 -1.51 -16.46
N SER A 180 7.08 -0.19 -16.52
CA SER A 180 6.30 0.67 -15.63
C SER A 180 4.88 0.88 -16.18
N THR A 181 3.96 1.33 -15.32
CA THR A 181 2.59 1.70 -15.70
C THR A 181 2.22 3.09 -15.21
N ASP A 182 1.22 3.67 -15.85
CA ASP A 182 0.44 4.81 -15.37
C ASP A 182 -0.42 4.41 -14.14
N VAL A 183 -0.58 5.36 -13.22
CA VAL A 183 -1.48 5.26 -12.06
C VAL A 183 -2.94 5.00 -12.46
N LYS A 184 -3.37 5.43 -13.65
CA LYS A 184 -4.73 5.18 -14.19
C LYS A 184 -5.12 3.71 -14.16
N MET A 185 -4.19 2.80 -14.43
CA MET A 185 -4.45 1.35 -14.38
C MET A 185 -4.74 0.88 -12.96
N ILE A 186 -4.03 1.42 -11.97
CA ILE A 186 -4.31 1.15 -10.55
C ILE A 186 -5.67 1.72 -10.19
N THR A 187 -5.95 2.96 -10.58
CA THR A 187 -7.23 3.62 -10.32
C THR A 187 -8.40 2.79 -10.84
N ALA A 188 -8.32 2.25 -12.06
CA ALA A 188 -9.35 1.39 -12.63
C ALA A 188 -9.57 0.10 -11.80
N VAL A 189 -8.50 -0.53 -11.31
CA VAL A 189 -8.58 -1.69 -10.41
C VAL A 189 -9.22 -1.31 -9.08
N ILE A 190 -8.82 -0.18 -8.48
CA ILE A 190 -9.40 0.31 -7.22
C ILE A 190 -10.90 0.59 -7.40
N LYS A 191 -11.32 1.24 -8.49
CA LYS A 191 -12.75 1.44 -8.79
C LYS A 191 -13.52 0.12 -8.85
N LYS A 192 -12.99 -0.90 -9.52
CA LYS A 192 -13.59 -2.25 -9.56
C LYS A 192 -13.71 -2.86 -8.15
N ILE A 193 -12.71 -2.68 -7.28
CA ILE A 193 -12.78 -3.10 -5.87
C ILE A 193 -13.89 -2.34 -5.11
N LEU A 194 -13.95 -1.02 -5.27
CA LEU A 194 -14.97 -0.19 -4.61
C LEU A 194 -16.39 -0.59 -5.02
N SER A 195 -16.58 -1.00 -6.28
CA SER A 195 -17.83 -1.52 -6.85
C SER A 195 -18.06 -3.03 -6.62
N ASN A 196 -17.31 -3.68 -5.72
CA ASN A 196 -17.46 -5.10 -5.36
C ASN A 196 -17.32 -6.07 -6.56
N LYS A 197 -16.48 -5.76 -7.55
CA LYS A 197 -16.27 -6.62 -8.73
C LYS A 197 -15.23 -7.73 -8.50
N TYR A 198 -14.62 -7.79 -7.33
CA TYR A 198 -13.68 -8.84 -6.94
C TYR A 198 -14.15 -9.54 -5.67
N ARG A 199 -13.81 -10.83 -5.55
CA ARG A 199 -14.02 -11.60 -4.32
C ARG A 199 -13.07 -11.12 -3.23
N ASP A 200 -13.54 -11.10 -1.99
CA ASP A 200 -12.73 -10.76 -0.82
C ASP A 200 -11.53 -11.72 -0.66
N GLY A 201 -10.43 -11.21 -0.10
CA GLY A 201 -9.18 -11.95 0.07
C GLY A 201 -8.37 -12.18 -1.21
N THR A 202 -8.85 -11.69 -2.35
CA THR A 202 -8.20 -11.92 -3.65
C THR A 202 -6.92 -11.10 -3.81
N ARG A 203 -5.89 -11.75 -4.38
CA ARG A 203 -4.70 -11.09 -4.94
C ARG A 203 -5.02 -10.59 -6.34
N ILE A 204 -5.01 -9.28 -6.53
CA ILE A 204 -5.34 -8.65 -7.81
C ILE A 204 -4.05 -8.17 -8.45
N ILE A 205 -3.74 -8.74 -9.62
CA ILE A 205 -2.50 -8.46 -10.36
C ILE A 205 -2.78 -7.38 -11.40
N VAL A 206 -2.25 -6.17 -11.18
CA VAL A 206 -2.40 -5.06 -12.14
C VAL A 206 -1.58 -5.40 -13.40
N ASN A 207 -2.19 -5.23 -14.59
CA ASN A 207 -1.67 -5.57 -15.94
C ASN A 207 -1.73 -7.04 -16.37
N LYS A 208 -2.36 -7.93 -15.61
CA LYS A 208 -2.79 -9.22 -16.14
C LYS A 208 -4.30 -9.13 -16.31
N GLU A 209 -4.81 -9.15 -17.54
CA GLU A 209 -6.23 -9.40 -17.75
C GLU A 209 -6.55 -10.69 -17.00
N SER A 210 -7.32 -10.56 -15.93
CA SER A 210 -7.75 -11.70 -15.14
C SER A 210 -8.81 -12.38 -16.01
N LYS A 211 -8.38 -13.35 -16.83
CA LYS A 211 -9.30 -14.43 -17.21
C LYS A 211 -9.59 -15.16 -15.91
N LEU A 212 -10.72 -14.80 -15.30
CA LEU A 212 -11.39 -15.59 -14.27
C LEU A 212 -11.84 -16.90 -14.88
#